data_AF-A0A1X1V9H9-F1
#
_entry.id   AF-A0A1X1V9H9-F1
#
_cell.length_a   1.000
_cell.length_b   1.000
_cell.length_c   1.000
_cell.angle_alpha   90.00
_cell.angle_beta   90.00
_cell.angle_gamma   90.00
#
_symmetry.space_group_name_H-M   'P 1'
#
loop_
_entity.id
_entity.type
_entity.pdbx_description
1 polymer ?
#
loop_
_entity_poly.entity_id
_entity_poly.type
_entity_poly.pdbx_seq_one_letter_code
_entity_poly.pdbx_strand_id
1 'polypeptide(L)'
;MAYREGGDPNPGPKTHFVTTQPEQPAAAAGDLQRIGSAMNAHNAIATALTTGVIPAAADEVSELIAAQFAAQAAIYQEVSIHAAAIHELLVTTLATNARTYAATEAANTSAIG
;
A
#
# COMPACT_ATOMS: atom_id res chain seq x y z
N MET A 1 19.72 64.83 -23.45
CA MET A 1 20.14 64.04 -22.28
C MET A 1 19.75 62.60 -22.54
N ALA A 2 20.74 61.71 -22.60
CA ALA A 2 20.57 60.29 -22.90
C ALA A 2 20.52 59.48 -21.60
N TYR A 3 19.63 58.50 -21.52
CA TYR A 3 19.79 57.34 -20.66
C TYR A 3 19.75 56.08 -21.55
N ARG A 4 20.91 55.43 -21.66
CA ARG A 4 21.08 54.05 -22.12
C ARG A 4 20.76 53.12 -20.95
N GLU A 5 19.99 52.07 -21.19
CA GLU A 5 20.26 50.66 -20.86
C GLU A 5 19.42 49.86 -21.87
N GLY A 6 20.00 49.04 -22.76
CA GLY A 6 20.89 47.93 -22.43
C GLY A 6 19.99 46.73 -22.15
N GLY A 7 19.71 45.92 -23.19
CA GLY A 7 18.72 44.86 -23.11
C GLY A 7 19.08 43.78 -22.09
N ASP A 8 18.05 43.05 -21.67
CA ASP A 8 18.22 41.64 -21.35
C ASP A 8 17.45 40.81 -22.40
N PRO A 9 18.13 40.31 -23.46
CA PRO A 9 17.50 39.57 -24.53
C PRO A 9 17.37 38.07 -24.24
N ASN A 10 17.54 37.60 -22.99
CA ASN A 10 17.33 36.19 -22.70
C ASN A 10 16.90 35.95 -21.24
N PRO A 11 15.61 35.69 -20.95
CA PRO A 11 15.28 35.06 -19.69
C PRO A 11 15.85 33.64 -19.77
N GLY A 12 17.02 33.43 -19.16
CA GLY A 12 17.58 32.11 -18.99
C GLY A 12 16.52 31.14 -18.45
N PRO A 13 16.62 29.84 -18.76
CA PRO A 13 15.57 28.87 -18.43
C PRO A 13 15.24 28.96 -16.94
N LYS A 14 13.98 29.27 -16.63
CA LYS A 14 13.48 29.20 -15.25
C LYS A 14 13.52 27.74 -14.82
N THR A 15 14.56 27.34 -14.10
CA THR A 15 14.65 26.02 -13.49
C THR A 15 13.65 25.97 -12.34
N HIS A 16 12.49 25.38 -12.60
CA HIS A 16 11.54 25.02 -11.57
C HIS A 16 12.02 23.74 -10.88
N PHE A 17 12.27 23.80 -9.57
CA PHE A 17 12.61 22.64 -8.76
C PHE A 17 11.34 22.09 -8.11
N VAL A 18 11.13 20.78 -8.24
CA VAL A 18 10.12 20.04 -7.48
C VAL A 18 10.87 19.27 -6.40
N THR A 19 10.67 19.65 -5.13
CA THR A 19 11.10 18.85 -3.97
C THR A 19 10.08 17.73 -3.77
N THR A 20 10.57 16.50 -3.64
CA THR A 20 9.74 15.37 -3.24
C THR A 20 9.86 15.16 -1.73
N GLN A 21 8.89 14.51 -1.08
CA GLN A 21 9.01 14.05 0.32
C GLN A 21 9.09 12.51 0.33
N PRO A 22 10.22 11.91 -0.09
CA PRO A 22 10.32 10.47 -0.27
C PRO A 22 10.23 9.67 1.05
N GLU A 23 10.48 10.31 2.20
CA GLU A 23 10.34 9.67 3.52
C GLU A 23 8.90 9.28 3.89
N GLN A 24 7.89 10.05 3.47
CA GLN A 24 6.50 9.75 3.85
C GLN A 24 5.94 8.49 3.18
N PRO A 25 6.12 8.28 1.85
CA PRO A 25 5.74 7.03 1.19
C PRO A 25 6.48 5.81 1.73
N ALA A 26 7.74 5.96 2.15
CA ALA A 26 8.52 4.87 2.74
C ALA A 26 7.96 4.45 4.12
N ALA A 27 7.65 5.43 4.98
CA ALA A 27 7.00 5.16 6.27
C ALA A 27 5.62 4.51 6.08
N ALA A 28 4.82 5.05 5.15
CA ALA A 28 3.50 4.50 4.82
C ALA A 28 3.59 3.04 4.31
N ALA A 29 4.57 2.71 3.46
CA ALA A 29 4.79 1.33 3.02
C ALA A 29 5.11 0.40 4.20
N GLY A 30 5.93 0.83 5.16
CA GLY A 30 6.23 0.08 6.37
C GLY A 30 5.00 -0.14 7.26
N ASP A 31 4.17 0.90 7.45
CA ASP A 31 2.92 0.77 8.20
C ASP A 31 1.93 -0.17 7.52
N LEU A 32 1.76 -0.06 6.21
CA LEU A 32 0.90 -0.96 5.45
C LEU A 32 1.41 -2.41 5.48
N GLN A 33 2.71 -2.64 5.48
CA GLN A 33 3.28 -3.97 5.64
C GLN A 33 2.91 -4.59 7.01
N ARG A 34 3.01 -3.80 8.08
CA ARG A 34 2.60 -4.23 9.43
C ARG A 34 1.10 -4.53 9.51
N ILE A 35 0.27 -3.69 8.91
CA ILE A 35 -1.19 -3.91 8.83
C ILE A 35 -1.50 -5.19 8.05
N GLY A 36 -0.85 -5.40 6.90
CA GLY A 36 -1.05 -6.60 6.08
C GLY A 36 -0.67 -7.89 6.82
N SER A 37 0.44 -7.87 7.57
CA SER A 37 0.85 -9.00 8.41
C SER A 37 -0.17 -9.32 9.50
N ALA A 38 -0.66 -8.30 10.22
CA ALA A 38 -1.70 -8.48 11.23
C ALA A 38 -3.02 -8.99 10.62
N MET A 39 -3.40 -8.47 9.45
CA MET A 39 -4.59 -8.90 8.73
C MET A 39 -4.50 -10.38 8.31
N ASN A 40 -3.36 -10.83 7.79
CA ASN A 40 -3.17 -12.24 7.44
C ASN A 40 -3.27 -13.16 8.66
N ALA A 41 -2.70 -12.76 9.80
CA ALA A 41 -2.82 -13.51 11.04
C ALA A 41 -4.28 -13.59 11.52
N HIS A 42 -5.01 -12.47 11.49
CA HIS A 42 -6.43 -12.44 11.87
C HIS A 42 -7.31 -13.25 10.91
N ASN A 43 -7.04 -13.23 9.60
CA ASN A 43 -7.81 -14.00 8.62
C ASN A 43 -7.63 -15.51 8.87
N ALA A 44 -6.41 -15.96 9.17
CA ALA A 44 -6.16 -17.36 9.51
C ALA A 44 -6.93 -17.81 10.76
N ILE A 45 -6.96 -16.97 11.79
CA ILE A 45 -7.74 -17.22 13.02
C ILE A 45 -9.24 -17.24 12.71
N ALA A 46 -9.74 -16.27 11.95
CA ALA A 46 -11.16 -16.16 11.59
C ALA A 46 -11.62 -17.40 10.81
N THR A 47 -10.84 -17.86 9.82
CA THR A 47 -11.14 -19.10 9.10
C THR A 47 -11.20 -20.29 10.05
N ALA A 48 -10.23 -20.47 10.94
CA ALA A 48 -10.22 -21.61 11.87
C ALA A 48 -11.43 -21.59 12.83
N LEU A 49 -11.79 -20.41 13.35
CA LEU A 49 -12.94 -20.27 14.26
C LEU A 49 -14.27 -20.50 13.56
N THR A 50 -14.40 -20.06 12.31
CA THR A 50 -15.65 -20.19 11.54
C THR A 50 -15.83 -21.56 10.92
N THR A 51 -14.75 -22.30 10.61
CA THR A 51 -14.84 -23.71 10.23
C THR A 51 -15.04 -24.65 11.43
N GLY A 52 -14.61 -24.21 12.62
CA GLY A 52 -14.73 -24.97 13.87
C GLY A 52 -16.06 -24.80 14.62
N VAL A 53 -17.07 -24.16 14.02
CA VAL A 53 -18.38 -23.99 14.65
C VAL A 53 -19.03 -25.37 14.86
N ILE A 54 -19.34 -25.68 16.12
CA ILE A 54 -20.07 -26.90 16.48
C ILE A 54 -21.59 -26.67 16.37
N PRO A 55 -22.39 -27.68 15.97
CA PRO A 55 -23.84 -27.58 15.98
C PRO A 55 -24.38 -27.21 17.36
N ALA A 56 -25.37 -26.32 17.42
CA ALA A 56 -25.99 -25.90 18.68
C ALA A 56 -26.79 -27.02 19.36
N ALA A 57 -27.35 -27.93 18.56
CA ALA A 57 -28.02 -29.15 18.97
C ALA A 57 -27.84 -30.25 17.89
N ALA A 58 -28.33 -31.46 18.14
CA ALA A 58 -28.20 -32.62 17.25
C ALA A 58 -29.25 -32.67 16.13
N ASP A 59 -30.03 -31.61 15.94
CA ASP A 59 -31.01 -31.53 14.86
C ASP A 59 -30.36 -31.11 13.53
N GLU A 60 -30.98 -31.51 12.43
CA GLU A 60 -30.48 -31.27 11.07
C GLU A 60 -30.31 -29.78 10.75
N VAL A 61 -31.10 -28.88 11.35
CA VAL A 61 -30.98 -27.44 11.11
C VAL A 61 -29.72 -26.89 11.80
N SER A 62 -29.45 -27.31 13.04
CA SER A 62 -28.21 -26.97 13.74
C SER A 62 -26.96 -27.47 13.02
N GLU A 63 -26.99 -28.70 12.49
CA GLU A 63 -25.90 -29.26 11.69
C GLU A 63 -25.70 -28.48 10.38
N LEU A 64 -26.79 -28.17 9.67
CA LEU A 64 -26.75 -27.39 8.43
C LEU A 64 -26.18 -25.99 8.65
N ILE A 65 -26.55 -25.32 9.75
CA ILE A 65 -26.03 -23.98 10.08
C ILE A 65 -24.52 -24.05 10.34
N ALA A 66 -24.04 -25.04 11.09
CA ALA A 66 -22.60 -25.24 11.31
C ALA A 66 -21.86 -25.49 9.98
N ALA A 67 -22.42 -26.33 9.10
CA ALA A 67 -21.88 -26.57 7.76
C ALA A 67 -21.86 -25.29 6.90
N GLN A 68 -22.88 -24.43 7.02
CA GLN A 68 -22.92 -23.16 6.31
C GLN A 68 -21.83 -22.18 6.77
N PHE A 69 -21.51 -22.15 8.07
CA PHE A 69 -20.37 -21.38 8.57
C PHE A 69 -19.06 -21.86 7.97
N ALA A 70 -18.84 -23.18 7.90
CA ALA A 70 -17.64 -23.75 7.29
C ALA A 70 -17.55 -23.43 5.79
N ALA A 71 -18.65 -23.50 5.05
CA ALA A 71 -18.70 -23.13 3.64
C ALA A 71 -18.38 -21.64 3.43
N GLN A 72 -18.94 -20.75 4.25
CA GLN A 72 -18.67 -19.33 4.17
C GLN A 72 -17.22 -18.99 4.54
N ALA A 73 -16.64 -19.71 5.51
CA ALA A 73 -15.25 -19.57 5.91
C ALA A 73 -14.28 -19.91 4.78
N ALA A 74 -14.57 -20.95 3.99
CA ALA A 74 -13.77 -21.33 2.83
C ALA A 74 -13.79 -20.26 1.73
N ILE A 75 -14.98 -19.74 1.40
CA ILE A 75 -15.13 -18.64 0.43
C ILE A 75 -14.40 -17.39 0.92
N TYR A 76 -14.54 -17.05 2.20
CA TYR A 76 -13.83 -15.92 2.81
C TYR A 76 -12.32 -16.09 2.69
N GLN A 77 -11.80 -17.29 3.01
CA GLN A 77 -10.37 -17.56 2.93
C GLN A 77 -9.81 -17.36 1.50
N GLU A 78 -10.52 -17.85 0.48
CA GLU A 78 -10.11 -17.68 -0.91
C GLU A 78 -10.01 -16.20 -1.30
N VAL A 79 -11.02 -15.41 -0.94
CA VAL A 79 -11.04 -13.96 -1.18
C VAL A 79 -9.92 -13.26 -0.41
N SER A 80 -9.69 -13.64 0.85
CA SER A 80 -8.62 -13.07 1.69
C SER A 80 -7.22 -13.33 1.11
N ILE A 81 -6.98 -14.49 0.48
CA ILE A 81 -5.72 -14.79 -0.19
C ILE A 81 -5.48 -13.84 -1.37
N HIS A 82 -6.50 -13.62 -2.21
CA HIS A 82 -6.39 -12.67 -3.31
C HIS A 82 -6.19 -11.23 -2.82
N ALA A 83 -6.90 -10.82 -1.78
CA ALA A 83 -6.72 -9.51 -1.16
C ALA A 83 -5.31 -9.31 -0.59
N ALA A 84 -4.74 -10.34 0.04
CA ALA A 84 -3.36 -10.30 0.54
C ALA A 84 -2.34 -10.10 -0.59
N ALA A 85 -2.50 -10.80 -1.71
CA ALA A 85 -1.62 -10.64 -2.87
C ALA A 85 -1.69 -9.22 -3.47
N ILE A 86 -2.90 -8.66 -3.58
CA ILE A 86 -3.10 -7.28 -4.06
C ILE A 86 -2.46 -6.27 -3.09
N HIS A 87 -2.61 -6.48 -1.78
CA HIS A 87 -1.99 -5.64 -0.75
C HIS A 87 -0.46 -5.67 -0.81
N GLU A 88 0.15 -6.84 -0.95
CA GLU A 88 1.60 -6.97 -1.10
C GLU A 88 2.13 -6.26 -2.35
N LEU A 89 1.43 -6.38 -3.48
CA LEU A 89 1.76 -5.66 -4.71
C LEU A 89 1.70 -4.14 -4.51
N LEU A 90 0.66 -3.65 -3.83
CA LEU A 90 0.50 -2.23 -3.51
C LEU A 90 1.67 -1.73 -2.65
N VAL A 91 1.98 -2.42 -1.56
CA VAL A 91 3.07 -2.05 -0.65
C VAL A 91 4.42 -2.06 -1.36
N THR A 92 4.68 -3.08 -2.19
CA THR A 92 5.92 -3.19 -2.97
C THR A 92 6.07 -2.04 -3.97
N THR A 93 4.97 -1.69 -4.64
CA THR A 93 4.94 -0.58 -5.60
C THR A 93 5.19 0.76 -4.90
N LEU A 94 4.53 0.99 -3.76
CA LEU A 94 4.71 2.22 -2.97
C LEU A 94 6.16 2.36 -2.48
N ALA A 95 6.75 1.29 -1.94
CA ALA A 95 8.14 1.29 -1.49
C ALA A 95 9.13 1.51 -2.65
N THR A 96 8.82 0.98 -3.83
CA THR A 96 9.65 1.20 -5.04
C THR A 96 9.58 2.65 -5.51
N ASN A 97 8.38 3.22 -5.57
CA ASN A 97 8.20 4.62 -5.95
C ASN A 97 8.89 5.57 -4.97
N ALA A 98 8.82 5.30 -3.66
CA ALA A 98 9.52 6.06 -2.63
C ALA A 98 11.04 6.11 -2.88
N ARG A 99 11.65 4.96 -3.18
CA ARG A 99 13.08 4.85 -3.53
C ARG A 99 13.42 5.60 -4.82
N THR A 100 12.57 5.50 -5.85
CA THR A 100 12.79 6.20 -7.13
C THR A 100 12.75 7.72 -6.96
N TYR A 101 11.83 8.24 -6.16
CA TYR A 101 11.76 9.68 -5.87
C TYR A 101 12.99 10.14 -5.08
N ALA A 102 13.41 9.40 -4.04
CA ALA A 102 14.64 9.71 -3.31
C ALA A 102 15.89 9.73 -4.21
N ALA A 103 16.02 8.75 -5.13
CA ALA A 103 17.15 8.68 -6.05
C ALA A 103 17.16 9.86 -7.04
N THR A 104 15.98 10.25 -7.54
CA THR A 104 15.84 11.42 -8.42
C THR A 104 16.23 12.70 -7.70
N GLU A 105 15.80 12.87 -6.46
CA GLU A 105 16.15 14.04 -5.65
C GLU A 105 17.66 14.13 -5.39
N ALA A 106 18.31 13.02 -5.03
CA ALA A 106 19.76 12.97 -4.86
C ALA A 106 20.54 13.27 -6.15
N ALA A 107 20.09 12.74 -7.29
CA ALA A 107 20.68 13.01 -8.60
C ALA A 107 20.55 14.50 -8.96
N ASN A 108 19.39 15.09 -8.74
CA ASN A 108 19.18 16.53 -8.93
C ASN A 108 20.11 17.33 -8.02
N THR A 109 20.22 17.01 -6.72
CA THR A 109 21.16 17.70 -5.81
C THR A 109 22.62 17.61 -6.32
N SER A 110 23.04 16.46 -6.86
CA SER A 110 24.39 16.26 -7.39
C SER A 110 24.70 17.01 -8.69
N ALA A 111 23.68 17.36 -9.48
CA ALA A 111 23.85 18.05 -10.76
C ALA A 111 23.92 19.58 -10.60
N ILE A 112 23.48 20.11 -9.45
CA ILE A 112 23.43 21.55 -9.15
C ILE A 112 24.57 21.95 -8.17
N GLY A 113 25.20 20.96 -7.51
CA GLY A 113 26.41 21.15 -6.68
C GLY A 113 27.69 21.00 -7.48
#